data_AF-A0A7C3DVL2-F1
#
_entry.id   AF-A0A7C3DVL2-F1
#
_cell.length_a   1.000
_cell.length_b   1.000
_cell.length_c   1.000
_cell.angle_alpha   90.00
_cell.angle_beta   90.00
_cell.angle_gamma   90.00
#
_symmetry.space_group_name_H-M   'P 1'
#
loop_
_entity.id
_entity.type
_entity.pdbx_description
1 polymer ?
#
loop_
_entity_poly.entity_id
_entity_poly.type
_entity_poly.pdbx_seq_one_letter_code
_entity_poly.pdbx_strand_id
1 'polypeptide(L)' 'MQTKLTKIGVFYDGNYFLHISNYYNYNHPKKNRISISGLHEFICYQVAQLEDTKQHLCQIIDAHYFRGR' A
#
# COMPACT_ATOMS: atom_id res chain seq x y z
N MET A 1 -27.91 10.36 -5.20
CA MET A 1 -26.92 10.48 -4.11
C MET A 1 -25.53 10.39 -4.74
N GLN A 2 -24.68 11.39 -4.58
CA GLN A 2 -23.32 11.36 -5.13
C GLN A 2 -22.46 10.50 -4.20
N THR A 3 -22.00 9.34 -4.67
CA THR A 3 -21.06 8.50 -3.93
C THR A 3 -19.71 9.20 -3.89
N LYS A 4 -19.32 9.68 -2.71
CA LYS A 4 -18.01 10.32 -2.49
C LYS A 4 -16.94 9.23 -2.49
N LEU A 5 -16.01 9.31 -3.46
CA LEU A 5 -14.84 8.44 -3.52
C LEU A 5 -13.71 9.03 -2.67
N THR A 6 -13.09 8.20 -1.85
CA THR A 6 -11.86 8.52 -1.10
C THR A 6 -10.66 8.22 -1.98
N LYS A 7 -9.96 9.26 -2.42
CA LYS A 7 -8.78 9.17 -3.29
C LYS A 7 -7.52 9.16 -2.44
N ILE A 8 -6.71 8.12 -2.59
CA ILE A 8 -5.51 7.86 -1.78
C ILE A 8 -4.28 8.04 -2.67
N GLY A 9 -3.32 8.84 -2.22
CA GLY A 9 -1.97 8.91 -2.78
C GLY A 9 -1.00 8.19 -1.86
N VAL A 10 -0.14 7.32 -2.41
CA VAL A 10 0.82 6.54 -1.62
C VAL A 10 2.25 6.89 -2.01
N PHE A 11 3.10 7.10 -1.02
CA PHE A 11 4.53 7.33 -1.20
C PHE A 11 5.32 6.27 -0.42
N TYR A 12 6.05 5.43 -1.14
CA TYR A 12 6.92 4.42 -0.57
C TYR A 12 8.35 4.91 -0.52
N ASP A 13 9.01 4.79 0.63
CA ASP A 13 10.47 4.85 0.67
C ASP A 13 11.02 3.62 -0.08
N GLY A 14 11.58 3.85 -1.27
CA GLY A 14 12.06 2.80 -2.15
C GLY A 14 13.31 2.10 -1.63
N ASN A 15 14.09 2.72 -0.75
CA ASN A 15 15.23 2.04 -0.12
C ASN A 15 14.73 1.09 0.98
N TYR A 16 13.88 1.59 1.87
CA TYR A 16 13.27 0.78 2.92
C TYR A 16 12.47 -0.39 2.36
N PHE A 17 11.60 -0.13 1.37
CA PHE A 17 10.77 -1.15 0.76
C PHE A 17 11.60 -2.26 0.09
N LEU A 18 12.72 -1.88 -0.55
CA LEU A 18 13.67 -2.83 -1.14
C LEU A 18 14.31 -3.72 -0.07
N HIS A 19 14.83 -3.12 1.00
CA HIS A 19 15.47 -3.87 2.08
C HIS A 19 14.54 -4.90 2.71
N ILE A 20 13.31 -4.52 3.02
CA ILE A 20 12.34 -5.44 3.62
C ILE A 20 11.90 -6.50 2.61
N SER A 21 11.63 -6.13 1.36
CA SER A 21 11.26 -7.11 0.34
C SER A 21 12.35 -8.15 0.13
N ASN A 22 13.62 -7.74 0.20
CA ASN A 22 14.76 -8.66 0.17
C ASN A 22 14.80 -9.56 1.42
N TYR A 23 14.59 -9.01 2.62
CA TYR A 23 14.50 -9.82 3.83
C TYR A 23 13.40 -10.90 3.72
N TYR A 24 12.20 -10.54 3.25
CA TYR A 24 11.11 -11.51 3.10
C TYR A 24 11.39 -12.56 2.02
N ASN A 25 12.11 -12.19 0.98
CA ASN A 25 12.50 -13.10 -0.08
C ASN A 25 13.61 -14.07 0.34
N TYR A 26 14.64 -13.58 1.03
CA TYR A 26 15.87 -14.34 1.28
C TYR A 26 16.01 -14.88 2.69
N ASN A 27 15.38 -14.27 3.70
CA ASN A 27 15.56 -14.64 5.11
C ASN A 27 14.27 -15.26 5.68
N HIS A 28 13.11 -14.66 5.42
CA HIS A 28 11.84 -15.14 5.98
C HIS A 28 11.48 -16.56 5.52
N PRO A 29 10.89 -17.42 6.37
CA PRO A 29 10.55 -18.82 6.02
C PRO A 29 9.66 -18.95 4.78
N LYS A 30 8.76 -17.99 4.56
CA LYS A 30 7.86 -17.96 3.37
C LYS A 30 8.58 -17.68 2.05
N LYS A 31 9.82 -17.18 2.06
CA LYS A 31 10.66 -16.89 0.87
C LYS A 31 9.90 -16.24 -0.28
N ASN A 32 9.18 -15.15 0.02
CA ASN A 32 8.37 -14.45 -0.98
C ASN A 32 8.48 -12.95 -0.79
N ARG A 33 8.46 -12.18 -1.88
CA ARG A 33 8.50 -10.71 -1.82
C ARG A 33 7.18 -10.14 -1.28
N ILE A 34 7.24 -8.94 -0.73
CA ILE A 34 6.03 -8.21 -0.34
C ILE A 34 5.23 -7.88 -1.61
N SER A 35 3.96 -8.22 -1.59
CA SER A 35 3.03 -7.89 -2.67
C SER A 35 2.61 -6.43 -2.57
N ILE A 36 2.87 -5.66 -3.63
CA ILE A 36 2.39 -4.28 -3.73
C ILE A 36 0.87 -4.22 -3.85
N SER A 37 0.25 -5.15 -4.59
CA SER A 37 -1.22 -5.20 -4.67
C SER A 37 -1.84 -5.52 -3.30
N GLY A 38 -1.25 -6.47 -2.56
CA GLY A 38 -1.72 -6.80 -1.21
C GLY A 38 -1.53 -5.64 -0.23
N LEU A 39 -0.44 -4.88 -0.37
CA LEU A 39 -0.23 -3.66 0.41
C LEU A 39 -1.24 -2.57 0.06
N HIS A 40 -1.59 -2.42 -1.23
CA HIS A 40 -2.61 -1.49 -1.69
C HIS A 40 -3.99 -1.84 -1.13
N GLU A 41 -4.37 -3.12 -1.19
CA GLU A 41 -5.62 -3.62 -0.59
C GLU A 41 -5.68 -3.35 0.91
N PHE A 42 -4.56 -3.61 1.62
CA PHE A 42 -4.44 -3.32 3.03
C PHE A 42 -4.60 -1.82 3.33
N ILE A 43 -3.93 -0.94 2.57
CA ILE A 43 -4.05 0.51 2.74
C ILE A 43 -5.50 0.96 2.52
N CYS A 44 -6.16 0.50 1.45
CA CYS A 44 -7.57 0.82 1.21
C CYS A 44 -8.47 0.35 2.35
N TYR A 45 -8.22 -0.84 2.92
CA TYR A 45 -8.97 -1.35 4.07
C TYR A 45 -8.76 -0.51 5.33
N GLN A 46 -7.53 -0.07 5.60
CA GLN A 46 -7.22 0.80 6.72
C GLN A 46 -7.87 2.18 6.58
N VAL A 47 -7.76 2.80 5.41
CA VAL A 47 -8.38 4.10 5.14
C VAL A 47 -9.90 4.01 5.24
N ALA A 48 -10.51 2.92 4.74
CA ALA A 48 -11.95 2.72 4.84
C ALA A 48 -12.45 2.69 6.30
N GLN A 49 -11.71 2.03 7.20
CA GLN A 49 -12.03 2.01 8.62
C GLN A 49 -11.83 3.38 9.29
N LEU A 50 -10.77 4.11 8.93
CA LEU A 50 -10.48 5.42 9.51
C LEU A 50 -11.50 6.49 9.10
N GLU A 51 -11.98 6.41 7.85
CA GLU A 51 -12.93 7.37 7.27
C GLU A 51 -14.41 6.94 7.44
N ASP A 52 -14.67 5.85 8.19
CA ASP A 52 -15.99 5.22 8.33
C ASP A 52 -16.74 5.07 6.99
N THR A 53 -16.03 4.53 6.00
CA THR A 53 -16.53 4.35 4.63
C THR A 53 -16.35 2.92 4.14
N LYS A 54 -16.92 2.61 2.98
CA LYS A 54 -16.83 1.28 2.38
C LYS A 54 -15.52 1.14 1.60
N GLN A 55 -14.87 -0.02 1.71
CA GLN A 55 -13.59 -0.28 1.04
C GLN A 55 -13.64 -0.04 -0.48
N HIS A 56 -14.74 -0.37 -1.17
CA HIS A 56 -14.88 -0.14 -2.61
C HIS A 56 -14.96 1.34 -3.00
N LEU A 57 -15.14 2.25 -2.04
CA LEU A 57 -15.11 3.70 -2.24
C LEU A 57 -13.72 4.28 -2.02
N CYS A 58 -12.76 3.49 -1.52
CA CYS A 58 -11.37 3.88 -1.33
C CYS A 58 -10.53 3.42 -2.53
N GLN A 59 -9.90 4.37 -3.21
CA GLN A 59 -9.11 4.10 -4.40
C GLN A 59 -7.74 4.76 -4.28
N ILE A 60 -6.69 3.96 -4.43
CA ILE A 60 -5.35 4.48 -4.66
C ILE A 60 -5.30 5.01 -6.09
N ILE A 61 -5.26 6.34 -6.22
CA ILE A 61 -5.21 7.03 -7.51
C ILE A 61 -3.78 7.27 -7.96
N ASP A 62 -2.83 7.22 -7.03
CA ASP A 62 -1.43 7.46 -7.31
C ASP A 62 -0.53 6.73 -6.31
N ALA A 63 0.60 6.22 -6.80
CA ALA A 63 1.56 5.48 -6.00
C ALA A 63 2.99 5.71 -6.52
N HIS A 64 3.85 6.30 -5.69
CA HIS A 64 5.22 6.63 -6.06
C HIS A 64 6.22 6.02 -5.10
N TYR A 65 7.33 5.52 -5.65
CA TYR A 65 8.53 5.32 -4.85
C TYR A 65 9.33 6.61 -4.85
N PHE A 66 9.80 7.02 -3.68
CA PHE A 66 10.82 8.04 -3.55
C PHE A 66 12.12 7.42 -3.05
N ARG A 67 13.24 8.03 -3.43
CA ARG A 67 14.56 7.72 -2.91
C ARG A 67 15.21 9.05 -2.55
N GLY A 68 15.67 9.18 -1.31
CA GLY A 68 16.55 10.29 -0.94
C GLY A 68 17.80 10.28 -1.81
N ARG A 69 18.23 11.44 -2.29
CA ARG A 69 19.52 11.62 -2.97
C ARG A 69 20.63 11.79 -1.95
#